data_AF-A0A932HT36-F1
#
_entry.id   AF-A0A932HT36-F1
#
_cell.length_a   1.000
_cell.length_b   1.000
_cell.length_c   1.000
_cell.angle_alpha   90.00
_cell.angle_beta   90.00
_cell.angle_gamma   90.00
#
_symmetry.space_group_name_H-M   'P 1'
#
loop_
_entity.id
_entity.type
_entity.pdbx_description
1 polymer ?
#
loop_
_entity_poly.entity_id
_entity_poly.type
_entity_poly.pdbx_seq_one_letter_code
_entity_poly.pdbx_strand_id
1 'polypeptide(L)'
;FKLFAGGPLGTGDQWFPWIHIDDQVGAIVFALANKVLSGPVNLAAPEPATMREFCRALGQTMGRPSWAPVPGFVLQILLGEMSTMLLGGQKVVPKKLQEAGYRFTFPRLDLALRDVLK
;
A
#
# COMPACT_ATOMS: atom_id res chain seq x y z
N PHE A 1 6.02 -8.91 -12.18
CA PHE A 1 6.17 -10.21 -11.50
C PHE A 1 5.72 -11.42 -12.32
N LYS A 2 4.81 -11.34 -13.30
CA LYS A 2 4.38 -12.52 -14.10
C LYS A 2 5.50 -13.21 -14.89
N LEU A 3 6.46 -12.43 -15.40
CA LEU A 3 7.58 -12.91 -16.22
C LEU A 3 8.90 -13.04 -15.40
N PHE A 4 8.84 -13.24 -14.08
CA PHE A 4 10.00 -13.17 -13.17
C PHE A 4 10.79 -11.84 -13.18
N ALA A 5 10.35 -10.87 -13.98
CA ALA A 5 10.74 -9.47 -13.92
C ALA A 5 9.80 -8.72 -12.97
N GLY A 6 10.36 -8.19 -11.89
CA GLY A 6 9.66 -7.39 -10.89
C GLY A 6 10.67 -6.65 -10.02
N GLY A 7 10.25 -5.52 -9.47
CA GLY A 7 11.08 -4.67 -8.63
C GLY A 7 10.38 -3.33 -8.38
N PRO A 8 11.00 -2.48 -7.54
CA PRO A 8 10.40 -1.22 -7.15
C PRO A 8 10.27 -0.25 -8.33
N LEU A 9 9.29 0.65 -8.23
CA LEU A 9 9.14 1.77 -9.15
C LEU A 9 10.07 2.91 -8.72
N GLY A 10 10.87 3.46 -9.64
CA GLY A 10 11.85 4.51 -9.33
C GLY A 10 12.97 4.00 -8.40
N THR A 11 13.36 4.80 -7.41
CA THR A 11 14.36 4.38 -6.41
C THR A 11 13.83 3.26 -5.52
N GLY A 12 12.52 3.26 -5.23
CA GLY A 12 11.86 2.34 -4.32
C GLY A 12 11.77 2.82 -2.88
N ASP A 13 12.42 3.94 -2.55
CA ASP A 13 12.50 4.44 -1.18
C ASP A 13 11.31 5.33 -0.81
N GLN A 14 10.47 5.69 -1.80
CA GLN A 14 9.24 6.41 -1.56
C GLN A 14 8.24 5.57 -0.78
N TRP A 15 7.48 6.24 0.09
CA TRP A 15 6.40 5.61 0.84
C TRP A 15 5.26 5.21 -0.10
N PHE A 16 4.78 3.98 0.08
CA PHE A 16 3.67 3.45 -0.69
C PHE A 16 2.46 3.24 0.24
N PRO A 17 1.51 4.19 0.26
CA PRO A 17 0.29 4.02 1.07
C PRO A 17 -0.51 2.84 0.52
N TRP A 18 -0.83 1.89 1.38
CA TRP A 18 -1.52 0.66 1.04
C TRP A 18 -2.58 0.34 2.09
N ILE A 19 -3.60 -0.43 1.71
CA ILE A 19 -4.62 -0.98 2.61
C ILE A 19 -5.24 -2.20 1.92
N HIS A 20 -5.61 -3.23 2.69
CA HIS A 20 -6.38 -4.34 2.15
C HIS A 20 -7.82 -3.91 1.85
N ILE A 21 -8.46 -4.46 0.82
CA ILE A 21 -9.81 -4.04 0.40
C ILE A 21 -10.85 -4.22 1.52
N ASP A 22 -10.77 -5.33 2.28
CA ASP A 22 -11.68 -5.57 3.41
C ASP A 22 -11.47 -4.57 4.54
N ASP A 23 -10.22 -4.14 4.79
CA ASP A 23 -9.95 -3.12 5.80
C ASP A 23 -10.36 -1.73 5.34
N GLN A 24 -10.29 -1.46 4.03
CA GLN A 24 -10.78 -0.21 3.48
C GLN A 24 -12.30 -0.10 3.64
N VAL A 25 -13.04 -1.15 3.26
CA VAL A 25 -14.50 -1.21 3.43
C VAL A 25 -14.87 -1.20 4.91
N GLY A 26 -14.20 -2.01 5.73
CA GLY A 26 -14.43 -2.10 7.17
C GLY A 26 -14.20 -0.76 7.87
N ALA A 27 -13.14 -0.03 7.52
CA ALA A 27 -12.86 1.28 8.07
C ALA A 27 -13.91 2.33 7.66
N ILE A 28 -14.44 2.27 6.43
CA ILE A 28 -15.56 3.13 5.99
C ILE A 28 -16.82 2.83 6.81
N VAL A 29 -17.20 1.56 6.94
CA VAL A 29 -18.36 1.14 7.73
C VAL A 29 -18.20 1.56 9.19
N PHE A 30 -17.01 1.37 9.76
CA PHE A 30 -16.68 1.79 11.10
C PHE A 30 -16.80 3.32 11.26
N ALA A 31 -16.28 4.11 10.33
CA ALA A 31 -16.37 5.56 10.35
C ALA A 31 -17.83 6.05 10.26
N LEU A 32 -18.67 5.39 9.47
CA LEU A 32 -20.10 5.70 9.38
C LEU A 32 -20.86 5.39 10.68
N ALA A 33 -20.48 4.32 11.39
CA ALA A 33 -21.12 3.92 12.64
C ALA A 33 -20.60 4.70 13.86
N ASN A 34 -19.37 5.23 13.80
CA ASN A 34 -18.71 5.87 14.93
C ASN A 34 -18.97 7.39 14.95
N LYS A 35 -19.86 7.83 15.85
CA LYS A 35 -20.25 9.25 16.00
C LYS A 35 -19.14 10.17 16.55
N VAL A 36 -18.03 9.61 17.03
CA VAL A 36 -16.89 10.38 17.57
C VAL A 36 -15.90 10.74 16.47
N LEU A 37 -15.81 9.93 15.41
CA LEU A 37 -14.97 10.23 14.27
C LEU A 37 -15.52 11.45 13.50
N SER A 38 -14.66 12.44 13.32
CA SER A 38 -15.00 13.68 12.62
C SER A 38 -13.81 14.23 11.84
N GLY A 39 -14.13 14.99 10.78
CA GLY A 39 -13.15 15.53 9.85
C GLY A 39 -12.45 14.46 9.01
N PRO A 40 -11.31 14.78 8.39
CA PRO A 40 -10.59 13.85 7.53
C PRO A 40 -10.08 12.63 8.30
N VAL A 41 -10.21 11.44 7.70
CA VAL A 41 -9.76 10.15 8.25
C VAL A 41 -8.93 9.44 7.19
N ASN A 42 -7.70 9.05 7.53
CA ASN A 42 -6.82 8.32 6.64
C ASN A 42 -7.19 6.83 6.61
N LEU A 43 -7.44 6.30 5.41
CA LEU A 43 -7.63 4.88 5.17
C LEU A 43 -6.31 4.30 4.62
N ALA A 44 -5.45 3.87 5.53
CA ALA A 44 -4.20 3.18 5.22
C ALA A 44 -3.98 2.10 6.26
N ALA A 45 -3.23 1.05 5.91
CA ALA A 45 -2.79 0.05 6.86
C ALA A 45 -1.90 0.67 7.95
N PRO A 46 -1.89 0.11 9.17
CA PRO A 46 -1.18 0.67 10.31
C PRO A 46 0.34 0.48 10.23
N GLU A 47 0.83 -0.46 9.42
CA GLU A 47 2.26 -0.65 9.15
C GLU A 47 2.65 0.00 7.81
N PRO A 48 3.28 1.20 7.82
CA PRO A 48 3.73 1.86 6.61
C PRO A 48 4.78 1.03 5.89
N ALA A 49 4.80 1.11 4.57
CA ALA A 49 5.80 0.46 3.74
C ALA A 49 6.32 1.40 2.66
N THR A 50 7.58 1.21 2.28
CA THR A 50 8.18 1.76 1.07
C THR A 50 7.79 0.91 -0.14
N MET A 51 7.92 1.49 -1.34
CA MET A 51 7.74 0.75 -2.60
C MET A 51 8.66 -0.48 -2.68
N ARG A 52 9.89 -0.38 -2.17
CA ARG A 52 10.85 -1.49 -2.10
C ARG A 52 10.36 -2.61 -1.20
N GLU A 53 9.87 -2.28 -0.01
CA GLU A 53 9.32 -3.27 0.93
C GLU A 53 8.08 -3.95 0.34
N PHE A 54 7.18 -3.18 -0.27
CA PHE A 54 6.01 -3.71 -0.97
C PHE A 54 6.40 -4.71 -2.07
N CYS A 55 7.29 -4.31 -2.99
CA CYS A 55 7.72 -5.18 -4.08
C CYS A 55 8.47 -6.43 -3.59
N ARG A 56 9.26 -6.31 -2.52
CA ARG A 56 9.92 -7.46 -1.89
C ARG A 56 8.90 -8.43 -1.30
N ALA A 57 7.93 -7.95 -0.53
CA ALA A 57 6.88 -8.79 0.06
C ALA A 57 6.01 -9.46 -1.01
N LEU A 58 5.69 -8.73 -2.07
CA LEU A 58 4.96 -9.26 -3.25
C LEU A 58 5.75 -10.37 -3.93
N GLY A 59 7.03 -10.13 -4.24
CA GLY A 59 7.90 -11.14 -4.83
C GLY A 59 7.98 -12.41 -3.98
N GLN A 60 8.23 -12.26 -2.67
CA GLN A 60 8.27 -13.38 -1.73
C GLN A 60 6.97 -14.19 -1.71
N THR A 61 5.83 -13.51 -1.67
CA THR A 61 4.51 -14.17 -1.64
C THR A 61 4.23 -14.94 -2.93
N MET A 62 4.68 -14.42 -4.08
CA MET A 62 4.55 -15.09 -5.38
C MET A 62 5.65 -16.14 -5.66
N GLY A 63 6.65 -16.30 -4.77
CA GLY A 63 7.81 -17.15 -5.03
C GLY A 63 8.71 -16.65 -6.16
N ARG A 64 8.85 -15.33 -6.33
CA ARG A 64 9.57 -14.69 -7.45
C ARG A 64 10.52 -13.57 -6.97
N PRO A 65 11.65 -13.35 -7.67
CA PRO A 65 12.61 -12.34 -7.25
C PRO A 65 12.11 -10.92 -7.52
N SER A 66 12.51 -9.97 -6.68
CA SER A 66 12.18 -8.53 -6.78
C SER A 66 13.48 -7.71 -6.88
N TRP A 67 14.02 -7.57 -8.09
CA TRP A 67 15.38 -7.05 -8.33
C TRP A 67 15.48 -6.05 -9.49
N ALA A 68 14.47 -5.96 -10.35
CA ALA A 68 14.49 -5.12 -11.54
C ALA A 68 13.67 -3.82 -11.30
N PRO A 69 14.30 -2.72 -10.87
CA PRO A 69 13.59 -1.46 -10.68
C PRO A 69 13.11 -0.90 -12.01
N VAL A 70 11.94 -0.26 -12.02
CA VAL A 70 11.41 0.42 -13.20
C VAL A 70 11.86 1.88 -13.18
N PRO A 71 12.65 2.36 -14.16
CA PRO A 71 13.13 3.74 -14.17
C PRO A 71 12.00 4.77 -14.23
N GLY A 72 12.19 5.92 -13.58
CA GLY A 72 11.18 6.97 -13.51
C GLY A 72 10.71 7.50 -14.87
N PHE A 73 11.62 7.64 -15.84
CA PHE A 73 11.27 8.10 -17.19
C PHE A 73 10.36 7.09 -17.93
N VAL A 74 10.54 5.77 -17.69
CA VAL A 74 9.66 4.73 -18.25
C VAL A 74 8.25 4.89 -17.69
N LEU A 75 8.13 5.18 -16.39
CA LEU A 75 6.84 5.43 -15.76
C LEU A 75 6.18 6.70 -16.27
N GLN A 76 6.95 7.77 -16.51
CA GLN A 76 6.43 9.00 -17.13
C GLN A 76 5.89 8.75 -18.54
N ILE A 77 6.60 7.96 -19.35
CA ILE A 77 6.13 7.61 -20.70
C ILE A 77 4.83 6.79 -20.65
N LEU A 78 4.73 5.83 -19.73
CA LEU A 78 3.57 4.93 -19.66
C LEU A 78 2.35 5.54 -18.96
N LEU A 79 2.57 6.37 -17.94
CA LEU A 79 1.53 6.83 -17.01
C LEU A 79 1.34 8.36 -16.99
N GLY A 80 2.18 9.11 -17.71
CA GLY A 80 2.13 10.58 -17.73
C GLY A 80 2.25 11.18 -16.33
N GLU A 81 1.37 12.12 -16.00
CA GLU A 81 1.34 12.80 -14.70
C GLU A 81 1.06 11.86 -13.52
N MET A 82 0.36 10.73 -13.73
CA MET A 82 0.11 9.75 -12.66
C MET A 82 1.41 9.14 -12.11
N SER A 83 2.49 9.17 -12.89
CA SER A 83 3.81 8.74 -12.43
C SER A 83 4.28 9.55 -11.22
N THR A 84 3.90 10.82 -11.09
CA THR A 84 4.29 11.68 -9.97
C THR A 84 3.69 11.20 -8.65
N MET A 85 2.45 10.69 -8.65
CA MET A 85 1.85 10.08 -7.45
C MET A 85 2.61 8.83 -7.02
N LEU A 86 3.00 7.98 -7.98
CA LEU A 86 3.73 6.74 -7.72
C LEU A 86 5.19 6.97 -7.31
N LEU A 87 5.81 8.04 -7.81
CA LEU A 87 7.21 8.38 -7.55
C LEU A 87 7.38 9.28 -6.32
N GLY A 88 6.40 10.13 -6.00
CA GLY A 88 6.43 11.02 -4.84
C GLY A 88 6.19 10.28 -3.52
N GLY A 89 5.18 9.41 -3.50
CA GLY A 89 4.81 8.63 -2.32
C GLY A 89 4.32 9.46 -1.13
N GLN A 90 3.58 8.84 -0.21
CA GLN A 90 3.11 9.50 1.00
C GLN A 90 3.13 8.54 2.19
N LYS A 91 3.71 8.97 3.31
CA LYS A 91 3.64 8.22 4.57
C LYS A 91 2.31 8.50 5.25
N VAL A 92 1.28 7.75 4.89
CA VAL A 92 -0.06 7.88 5.44
C VAL A 92 -0.20 7.00 6.68
N VAL A 93 -0.58 7.58 7.82
CA VAL A 93 -0.79 6.86 9.08
C VAL A 93 -2.26 6.98 9.50
N PRO A 94 -2.96 5.86 9.81
CA PRO A 94 -4.37 5.84 10.16
C PRO A 94 -4.64 6.20 11.63
N LYS A 95 -4.00 7.27 12.14
CA LYS A 95 -4.00 7.63 13.58
C LYS A 95 -5.41 7.72 14.18
N LYS A 96 -6.33 8.43 13.51
CA LYS A 96 -7.73 8.56 13.99
C LYS A 96 -8.47 7.24 14.05
N LEU A 97 -8.27 6.33 13.08
CA LEU A 97 -8.88 5.01 13.11
C LEU A 97 -8.34 4.18 14.29
N GLN A 98 -7.03 4.23 14.51
CA GLN A 98 -6.39 3.53 15.63
C GLN A 98 -6.87 4.06 16.99
N GLU A 99 -6.91 5.38 17.15
CA GLU A 99 -7.39 6.04 18.37
C GLU A 99 -8.88 5.78 18.62
N ALA A 100 -9.69 5.69 17.55
CA ALA A 100 -11.10 5.33 17.65
C ALA A 100 -11.33 3.83 17.93
N GLY A 101 -10.29 3.00 17.88
CA GLY A 101 -10.35 1.57 18.19
C GLY A 101 -10.70 0.66 17.01
N TYR A 102 -10.56 1.13 15.76
CA TYR A 102 -10.70 0.27 14.59
C TYR A 102 -9.62 -0.82 14.62
N ARG A 103 -10.05 -2.07 14.40
CA ARG A 103 -9.15 -3.23 14.37
C ARG A 103 -8.96 -3.68 12.92
N PHE A 104 -7.72 -3.56 12.45
CA PHE A 104 -7.35 -4.01 11.11
C PHE A 104 -7.28 -5.53 11.06
N THR A 105 -7.91 -6.10 10.04
CA THR A 105 -7.85 -7.55 9.74
C THR A 105 -6.52 -7.91 9.11
N PHE A 106 -5.98 -7.03 8.27
CA PHE A 106 -4.72 -7.20 7.54
C PHE A 106 -3.74 -6.05 7.85
N PRO A 107 -3.21 -5.97 9.08
CA PRO A 107 -2.33 -4.88 9.47
C PRO A 107 -0.95 -4.90 8.79
N ARG A 108 -0.54 -6.06 8.23
CA ARG A 108 0.79 -6.31 7.66
C ARG A 108 0.71 -6.75 6.19
N LEU A 109 1.70 -6.33 5.40
CA LEU A 109 1.75 -6.61 3.96
C LEU A 109 1.76 -8.10 3.64
N ASP A 110 2.50 -8.92 4.40
CA ASP A 110 2.59 -10.35 4.16
C ASP A 110 1.23 -11.05 4.35
N LEU A 111 0.42 -10.61 5.31
CA LEU A 111 -0.92 -11.13 5.52
C LEU A 111 -1.87 -10.72 4.38
N ALA A 112 -1.86 -9.43 4.02
CA ALA A 112 -2.71 -8.90 2.96
C ALA A 112 -2.38 -9.55 1.60
N LEU A 113 -1.10 -9.65 1.25
CA LEU A 113 -0.66 -10.20 -0.02
C LEU A 113 -0.96 -11.71 -0.13
N ARG A 114 -0.80 -12.46 0.97
CA ARG A 114 -1.16 -13.89 1.00
C ARG A 114 -2.66 -14.11 0.81
N ASP A 115 -3.49 -13.19 1.28
CA ASP A 115 -4.94 -13.28 1.08
C ASP A 115 -5.33 -13.01 -0.39
N VAL A 116 -4.78 -11.94 -0.96
CA VAL A 116 -5.08 -11.51 -2.34
C VAL A 116 -4.54 -12.45 -3.41
N LEU A 117 -3.43 -13.15 -3.14
CA LEU A 117 -2.70 -13.97 -4.12
C LEU A 117 -2.89 -15.48 -3.94
N LYS A 118 -3.96 -15.91 -3.25
CA LYS A 118 -4.37 -17.31 -3.17
C LYS A 118 -4.55 -17.94 -4.54
#